data_AF-A0A962W8R5-F1
#
_entry.id   AF-A0A962W8R5-F1
#
_cell.length_a   1.000
_cell.length_b   1.000
_cell.length_c   1.000
_cell.angle_alpha   90.00
_cell.angle_beta   90.00
_cell.angle_gamma   90.00
#
_symmetry.space_group_name_H-M   'P 1'
#
loop_
_entity.id
_entity.type
_entity.pdbx_description
1 polymer ?
#
loop_
_entity_poly.entity_id
_entity_poly.type
_entity_poly.pdbx_seq_one_letter_code
_entity_poly.pdbx_strand_id
1 'polypeptide(L)'
;MKYLLPAAALAALLPFASIGMAQDLNKLADAVDTDKAAESVDTDKMSEAVSADGVDVQKAADAVDKQKAMDSVDVDKAKEALMGQ
;
A
#
# COMPACT_ATOMS: atom_id res chain seq x y z
N MET A 1 7.51 -3.56 14.10
CA MET A 1 7.54 -2.75 12.86
C MET A 1 7.81 -3.53 11.57
N LYS A 2 8.40 -4.74 11.61
CA LYS A 2 8.70 -5.55 10.41
C LYS A 2 7.51 -5.84 9.47
N TYR A 3 6.28 -5.76 9.99
CA TYR A 3 5.04 -5.99 9.24
C TYR A 3 4.22 -4.71 8.97
N LEU A 4 4.63 -3.55 9.49
CA LEU A 4 3.89 -2.29 9.33
C LEU A 4 4.09 -1.68 7.94
N LEU A 5 5.32 -1.72 7.43
CA LEU A 5 5.68 -1.32 6.06
C LEU A 5 4.95 -2.13 4.96
N PRO A 6 4.97 -3.48 5.00
CA PRO A 6 4.22 -4.26 4.01
C PRO A 6 2.70 -4.14 4.18
N ALA A 7 2.19 -3.93 5.41
CA ALA A 7 0.77 -3.71 5.64
C ALA A 7 0.27 -2.37 5.08
N ALA A 8 1.07 -1.30 5.16
CA ALA A 8 0.73 -0.01 4.59
C ALA A 8 0.73 -0.03 3.05
N ALA A 9 1.70 -0.71 2.43
CA ALA A 9 1.72 -0.92 0.98
C ALA A 9 0.52 -1.77 0.50
N LEU A 10 0.13 -2.79 1.26
CA LEU A 10 -1.05 -3.60 0.96
C LEU A 10 -2.35 -2.81 1.15
N ALA A 11 -2.38 -1.86 2.10
CA ALA A 11 -3.53 -0.98 2.31
C ALA A 11 -3.75 -0.01 1.13
N ALA A 12 -2.69 0.41 0.44
CA ALA A 12 -2.80 1.22 -0.78
C ALA A 12 -3.46 0.46 -1.96
N LEU A 13 -3.45 -0.88 -1.93
CA LEU A 13 -4.11 -1.73 -2.91
C LEU A 13 -5.58 -2.05 -2.56
N LEU A 14 -6.04 -1.74 -1.34
CA LEU A 14 -7.44 -1.96 -0.92
C LEU A 14 -8.51 -1.29 -1.83
N PRO A 15 -8.29 -0.10 -2.43
CA PRO A 15 -9.23 0.45 -3.40
C PRO A 15 -9.40 -0.42 -4.65
N PHE A 16 -8.36 -1.17 -5.02
CA PHE A 16 -8.34 -2.09 -6.17
C PHE A 16 -8.85 -3.49 -5.81
N ALA A 17 -8.99 -3.81 -4.53
CA ALA A 17 -9.50 -5.09 -4.04
C ALA A 17 -11.03 -5.25 -4.20
N SER A 18 -11.73 -4.26 -4.78
CA SER A 18 -13.19 -4.26 -4.94
C SER A 18 -13.72 -5.16 -6.06
N ILE A 19 -12.88 -5.95 -6.72
CA ILE A 19 -13.30 -6.86 -7.80
C ILE A 19 -12.89 -8.27 -7.41
N GLY A 20 -13.89 -9.12 -7.14
CA GLY A 20 -13.76 -10.53 -6.78
C GLY A 20 -13.09 -11.37 -7.87
N MET A 21 -11.78 -11.20 -8.00
CA MET A 21 -10.92 -11.97 -8.88
C MET A 21 -10.04 -12.86 -8.00
N ALA A 22 -9.80 -14.09 -8.44
CA ALA A 22 -8.77 -14.96 -7.87
C ALA A 22 -7.41 -14.37 -8.22
N GLN A 23 -7.01 -13.33 -7.48
CA GLN A 23 -5.81 -12.55 -7.78
C GLN A 23 -4.58 -13.34 -7.34
N ASP A 24 -3.62 -13.42 -8.23
CA ASP A 24 -2.28 -13.87 -7.87
C ASP A 24 -1.62 -12.75 -7.05
N LEU A 25 -1.89 -12.75 -5.75
CA LEU A 25 -1.35 -11.76 -4.81
C LEU A 25 0.17 -11.68 -4.85
N ASN A 26 0.83 -12.76 -5.28
CA ASN A 26 2.27 -12.81 -5.47
C ASN A 26 2.69 -11.95 -6.69
N LYS A 27 1.96 -12.06 -7.81
CA LYS A 27 2.17 -11.16 -8.96
C LYS A 27 1.78 -9.71 -8.66
N LEU A 28 0.74 -9.48 -7.87
CA LEU A 28 0.38 -8.13 -7.46
C LEU A 28 1.44 -7.51 -6.54
N ALA A 29 2.07 -8.31 -5.68
CA ALA A 29 3.23 -7.87 -4.89
C ALA A 29 4.45 -7.55 -5.79
N ASP A 30 4.65 -8.31 -6.88
CA ASP A 30 5.71 -8.03 -7.88
C ASP A 30 5.46 -6.74 -8.69
N ALA A 31 4.19 -6.33 -8.78
CA ALA A 31 3.80 -5.05 -9.39
C ALA A 31 4.04 -3.85 -8.47
N VAL A 32 4.38 -4.06 -7.19
CA VAL A 32 4.66 -3.00 -6.23
C VAL A 32 6.15 -2.91 -5.97
N ASP A 33 6.74 -1.76 -6.27
CA ASP A 33 8.08 -1.41 -5.83
C ASP A 33 8.03 -1.06 -4.33
N THR A 34 8.46 -2.00 -3.49
CA THR A 34 8.38 -1.85 -2.03
C THR A 34 9.27 -0.74 -1.49
N ASP A 35 10.38 -0.43 -2.16
CA ASP A 35 11.27 0.65 -1.75
C ASP A 35 10.59 2.00 -2.01
N LYS A 36 10.02 2.21 -3.21
CA LYS A 36 9.24 3.43 -3.51
C LYS A 36 7.97 3.55 -2.67
N ALA A 37 7.30 2.42 -2.40
CA ALA A 37 6.14 2.40 -1.54
C ALA A 37 6.51 2.81 -0.10
N ALA A 38 7.68 2.40 0.39
CA ALA A 38 8.19 2.86 1.69
C ALA A 38 8.49 4.37 1.70
N GLU A 39 9.05 4.90 0.61
CA GLU A 39 9.30 6.35 0.45
C GLU A 39 8.02 7.20 0.37
N SER A 40 6.87 6.57 0.08
CA SER A 40 5.56 7.23 0.13
C SER A 40 5.04 7.42 1.55
N VAL A 41 5.62 6.74 2.54
CA VAL A 41 5.18 6.82 3.94
C VAL A 41 6.13 7.73 4.73
N ASP A 42 5.58 8.83 5.25
CA ASP A 42 6.23 9.66 6.24
C ASP A 42 6.20 8.93 7.60
N THR A 43 7.32 8.31 7.99
CA THR A 43 7.40 7.50 9.20
C THR A 43 7.23 8.31 10.48
N ASP A 44 7.58 9.59 10.46
CA ASP A 44 7.43 10.47 11.62
C ASP A 44 5.93 10.74 11.85
N LYS A 45 5.21 11.15 10.80
CA LYS A 45 3.75 11.34 10.86
C LYS A 45 3.00 10.03 11.14
N MET A 46 3.45 8.92 10.57
CA MET A 46 2.85 7.61 10.82
C MET A 46 3.06 7.18 12.29
N SER A 47 4.20 7.54 12.89
CA SER A 47 4.42 7.31 14.32
C SER A 47 3.52 8.19 15.20
N GLU A 48 3.18 9.40 14.77
CA GLU A 48 2.20 10.26 15.45
C GLU A 48 0.75 9.76 15.32
N ALA A 49 0.48 8.99 14.27
CA ALA A 49 -0.82 8.35 14.07
C ALA A 49 -1.03 7.12 14.97
N VAL A 50 0.05 6.53 15.49
CA VAL A 50 0.00 5.38 16.40
C VAL A 50 0.07 5.87 17.85
N SER A 51 -0.97 5.58 18.62
CA SER A 51 -1.06 5.92 20.04
C SER A 51 -1.38 4.69 20.89
N ALA A 52 -1.24 4.79 22.21
CA ALA A 52 -1.55 3.70 23.14
C ALA A 52 -3.03 3.25 23.07
N ASP A 53 -3.92 4.16 22.68
CA ASP A 53 -5.37 3.92 22.51
C ASP A 53 -5.75 3.35 21.13
N GLY A 54 -4.83 3.32 20.16
CA GLY A 54 -5.10 2.81 18.82
C GLY A 54 -4.43 3.58 17.69
N VAL A 55 -4.95 3.42 16.47
CA VAL A 55 -4.43 4.08 15.26
C VAL A 55 -5.43 5.14 14.81
N ASP A 56 -4.96 6.39 14.73
CA ASP A 56 -5.69 7.49 14.10
C ASP A 56 -5.56 7.35 12.58
N VAL A 57 -6.60 6.77 11.98
CA VAL A 57 -6.63 6.45 10.54
C VAL A 57 -6.55 7.71 9.68
N GLN A 58 -7.02 8.86 10.15
CA GLN A 58 -6.89 10.12 9.40
C GLN A 58 -5.44 10.56 9.37
N LYS A 59 -4.76 10.60 10.51
CA LYS A 59 -3.34 10.94 10.55
C LYS A 59 -2.47 9.94 9.79
N ALA A 60 -2.81 8.65 9.87
CA ALA A 60 -2.12 7.61 9.12
C ALA A 60 -2.29 7.81 7.60
N ALA A 61 -3.46 8.26 7.14
CA ALA A 61 -3.69 8.59 5.74
C ALA A 61 -2.95 9.87 5.31
N ASP A 62 -2.83 10.87 6.18
CA ASP A 62 -2.02 12.09 5.96
C ASP A 62 -0.52 11.80 5.93
N ALA A 63 -0.08 10.72 6.58
CA ALA A 63 1.29 10.24 6.53
C ALA A 63 1.65 9.55 5.20
N VAL A 64 0.66 9.26 4.34
CA VAL A 64 0.89 8.60 3.05
C VAL A 64 0.79 9.61 1.91
N ASP A 65 1.89 9.81 1.20
CA ASP A 65 1.91 10.51 -0.08
C ASP A 65 1.29 9.62 -1.15
N LYS A 66 0.03 9.87 -1.48
CA LYS A 66 -0.74 9.11 -2.46
C LYS A 66 -0.11 9.14 -3.85
N GLN A 67 0.58 10.23 -4.22
CA GLN A 67 1.16 10.35 -5.54
C GLN A 67 2.38 9.44 -5.67
N LYS A 68 3.28 9.49 -4.67
CA LYS A 68 4.40 8.53 -4.59
C LYS A 68 3.95 7.09 -4.44
N ALA A 69 2.88 6.84 -3.68
CA ALA A 69 2.30 5.52 -3.53
C ALA A 69 1.79 4.98 -4.88
N MET A 70 1.17 5.82 -5.72
CA MET A 70 0.78 5.43 -7.07
C MET A 70 1.98 5.20 -8.00
N ASP A 71 3.03 6.02 -7.90
CA ASP A 71 4.27 5.83 -8.65
C ASP A 71 5.05 4.55 -8.27
N SER A 72 4.75 3.99 -7.10
CA SER A 72 5.29 2.70 -6.66
C SER A 72 4.58 1.49 -7.27
N VAL A 73 3.45 1.68 -7.94
CA VAL A 73 2.65 0.61 -8.54
C VAL A 73 2.83 0.60 -10.06
N ASP A 74 3.35 -0.51 -10.58
CA ASP A 74 3.29 -0.81 -12.00
C ASP A 74 1.85 -1.20 -12.36
N VAL A 75 1.10 -0.23 -12.89
CA VAL A 75 -0.31 -0.39 -13.22
C VAL A 75 -0.54 -1.46 -14.29
N ASP A 76 0.41 -1.66 -15.20
CA ASP A 76 0.27 -2.65 -16.27
C ASP A 76 0.46 -4.06 -15.70
N LYS A 77 1.51 -4.30 -14.91
CA LYS A 77 1.67 -5.57 -14.17
C LYS A 77 0.52 -5.83 -13.20
N ALA A 78 0.04 -4.79 -12.50
CA ALA A 78 -1.08 -4.92 -11.59
C ALA A 78 -2.36 -5.32 -12.34
N LYS A 79 -2.61 -4.76 -13.52
CA LYS A 79 -3.73 -5.16 -14.38
C LYS A 79 -3.60 -6.59 -14.87
N GLU A 80 -2.43 -7.03 -15.30
CA GLU A 80 -2.16 -8.43 -15.67
C GLU A 80 -2.46 -9.38 -14.50
N ALA A 81 -1.97 -9.04 -13.31
CA ALA A 81 -2.23 -9.79 -12.08
C ALA A 81 -3.72 -9.84 -11.68
N LEU A 82 -4.45 -8.74 -11.94
CA LEU A 82 -5.89 -8.61 -11.64
C LEU A 82 -6.78 -9.33 -12.66
N MET A 83 -6.40 -9.30 -13.93
CA MET A 83 -7.17 -9.90 -15.04
C MET A 83 -6.76 -11.34 -15.35
N GLY A 84 -5.69 -11.84 -14.74
CA GLY A 84 -5.24 -13.22 -14.88
C GLY A 84 -4.70 -13.55 -16.29
N GLN A 85 -4.29 -12.54 -17.06
CA GLN A 85 -3.65 -12.70 -18.37
C GLN A 85 -2.15 -12.47 -18.26
#